data_AF-A0A173MA97-F1
#
_entry.id   AF-A0A173MA97-F1
#
_cell.length_a   1.000
_cell.length_b   1.000
_cell.length_c   1.000
_cell.angle_alpha   90.00
_cell.angle_beta   90.00
_cell.angle_gamma   90.00
#
_symmetry.space_group_name_H-M   'P 1'
#
loop_
_entity.id
_entity.type
_entity.pdbx_description
1 polymer ?
#
loop_
_entity_poly.entity_id
_entity_poly.type
_entity_poly.pdbx_seq_one_letter_code
_entity_poly.pdbx_strand_id
1 'polypeptide(L)'
;MVEILRSLIFGKFQINSESFYTAACMNKEEQKKTLAQRIVKFIEDNKTLSVVSVIVFIWMLCTIAFPFIMNRVFHDKDIRTNGPVGDFIGGTTAPWISMLCAFLTFVAFYVQYRANQLQKQELAKQQADSDKERVEARFFELLRLHKENVAAMSTWSRGGRVNGKACFPELLKEFANIYRVVFHYWNEEGKTKLPGHPAKLAFWILFFGISEEGQLFYRNRYLGYENRGRVRQIIKAFEVWSGGKSAEDWHIYEKELNLDIKVYRRFEGHSSQLGTYLRHLFQTAHYITTSKHDISVEDRYELMKILRAQLSVEEQMLLYYNAYAMYDKEWYQIFTKYRLIKNIHLPNIIPNFPSPKTVYAEDMIKLHLSTGRKLFEHQGNIIMEEMAWRVKNPVLAKKLEDDYRESIRKKNVSLLRV
;
A
#
# COMPACT_ATOMS: atom_id res chain seq x y z
N MET A 1 -31.55 -13.11 46.64
CA MET A 1 -32.05 -12.80 45.28
C MET A 1 -30.96 -12.20 44.36
N VAL A 2 -30.19 -11.21 44.81
CA VAL A 2 -29.11 -10.58 44.01
C VAL A 2 -27.97 -11.56 43.65
N GLU A 3 -27.61 -12.50 44.53
CA GLU A 3 -26.60 -13.53 44.22
C GLU A 3 -27.10 -14.61 43.25
N ILE A 4 -28.39 -14.93 43.28
CA ILE A 4 -29.03 -15.93 42.38
C ILE A 4 -29.14 -15.36 40.96
N LEU A 5 -29.43 -14.06 40.83
CA LEU A 5 -29.37 -13.35 39.54
C LEU A 5 -27.93 -13.24 39.00
N ARG A 6 -26.92 -13.14 39.89
CA ARG A 6 -25.51 -13.11 39.51
C ARG A 6 -25.03 -14.46 38.93
N SER A 7 -25.47 -15.59 39.50
CA SER A 7 -25.07 -16.92 39.03
C SER A 7 -25.75 -17.33 37.71
N LEU A 8 -26.96 -16.83 37.44
CA LEU A 8 -27.71 -17.13 36.22
C LEU A 8 -27.25 -16.32 34.99
N ILE A 9 -26.72 -15.10 35.19
CA ILE A 9 -26.29 -14.21 34.09
C ILE A 9 -24.81 -14.40 33.72
N PHE A 10 -23.95 -14.79 34.66
CA PHE A 10 -22.50 -14.92 34.43
C PHE A 10 -22.01 -16.37 34.26
N GLY A 11 -22.91 -17.34 34.17
CA GLY A 11 -22.59 -18.75 33.93
C GLY A 11 -22.12 -19.01 32.49
N LYS A 12 -20.81 -18.82 32.26
CA LYS A 12 -20.00 -19.12 31.04
C LYS A 12 -19.46 -17.88 30.33
N PHE A 13 -18.56 -17.17 30.99
CA PHE A 13 -17.50 -16.45 30.28
C PHE A 13 -16.18 -16.72 31.00
N GLN A 14 -15.43 -17.70 30.48
CA GLN A 14 -14.04 -17.91 30.80
C GLN A 14 -13.27 -16.80 30.07
N ILE A 15 -13.01 -15.68 30.76
CA ILE A 15 -12.17 -14.59 30.23
C ILE A 15 -10.90 -14.56 31.08
N ASN A 16 -9.77 -14.64 30.37
CA ASN A 16 -8.41 -14.74 30.87
C ASN A 16 -8.06 -13.70 31.96
N SER A 17 -7.30 -14.18 32.94
CA SER A 17 -7.02 -13.61 34.26
C SER A 17 -5.92 -12.54 34.34
N GLU A 18 -5.71 -11.72 33.31
CA GLU A 18 -4.61 -10.72 33.34
C GLU A 18 -5.03 -9.25 33.41
N SER A 19 -6.31 -8.90 33.23
CA SER A 19 -6.75 -7.49 33.32
C SER A 19 -7.24 -7.06 34.71
N PHE A 20 -7.29 -7.97 35.69
CA PHE A 20 -7.88 -7.69 37.01
C PHE A 20 -6.90 -7.18 38.08
N TYR A 21 -5.59 -7.30 37.86
CA TYR A 21 -4.60 -6.95 38.89
C TYR A 21 -4.31 -5.44 39.00
N THR A 22 -4.65 -4.64 38.00
CA THR A 22 -4.47 -3.17 38.06
C THR A 22 -5.63 -2.42 38.69
N ALA A 23 -6.77 -3.08 38.94
CA ALA A 23 -7.95 -2.44 39.55
C ALA A 23 -8.03 -2.59 41.09
N ALA A 24 -7.12 -3.36 41.70
CA ALA A 24 -7.16 -3.69 43.12
C ALA A 24 -6.65 -2.59 44.08
N CYS A 25 -6.13 -1.47 43.55
CA CYS A 25 -5.58 -0.36 44.34
C CYS A 25 -6.46 0.90 44.38
N MET A 26 -7.75 0.83 44.03
CA MET A 26 -8.66 1.98 44.16
C MET A 26 -9.66 1.80 45.31
N ASN A 27 -9.81 2.89 46.06
CA ASN A 27 -10.43 2.99 47.37
C ASN A 27 -11.93 2.61 47.33
N LYS A 28 -12.42 1.86 48.34
CA LYS A 28 -13.81 1.32 48.39
C LYS A 28 -14.92 2.39 48.32
N GLU A 29 -14.62 3.65 48.61
CA GLU A 29 -15.57 4.77 48.47
C GLU A 29 -15.73 5.27 47.02
N GLU A 30 -14.73 5.08 46.16
CA GLU A 30 -14.75 5.52 44.77
C GLU A 30 -15.55 4.55 43.87
N GLN A 31 -15.59 3.27 44.24
CA GLN A 31 -16.45 2.26 43.62
C GLN A 31 -17.95 2.45 43.93
N LYS A 32 -18.32 3.06 45.07
CA LYS A 32 -19.73 3.34 45.40
C LYS A 32 -20.28 4.56 44.65
N LYS A 33 -19.47 5.60 44.45
CA LYS A 33 -19.87 6.81 43.70
C LYS A 33 -20.09 6.54 42.20
N THR A 34 -19.38 5.55 41.65
CA THR A 34 -19.46 5.19 40.22
C THR A 34 -20.71 4.38 39.84
N LEU A 35 -21.29 3.59 40.75
CA LEU A 35 -22.50 2.80 40.42
C LEU A 35 -23.74 3.69 40.30
N ALA A 36 -23.96 4.60 41.25
CA ALA A 36 -25.08 5.53 41.21
C ALA A 36 -25.01 6.46 39.99
N GLN A 37 -23.82 6.98 39.67
CA GLN A 37 -23.60 7.80 38.49
C GLN A 37 -23.79 7.01 37.17
N ARG A 38 -23.38 5.74 37.13
CA ARG A 38 -23.64 4.85 35.98
C ARG A 38 -25.13 4.54 35.82
N ILE A 39 -25.85 4.35 36.92
CA ILE A 39 -27.31 4.14 36.92
C ILE A 39 -28.03 5.40 36.45
N VAL A 40 -27.65 6.58 36.96
CA VAL A 40 -28.22 7.88 36.53
C VAL A 40 -27.93 8.14 35.05
N LYS A 41 -26.70 7.93 34.59
CA LYS A 41 -26.34 8.09 33.18
C LYS A 41 -27.06 7.10 32.27
N PHE A 42 -27.22 5.85 32.70
CA PHE A 42 -28.00 4.83 31.97
C PHE A 42 -29.49 5.18 31.90
N ILE A 43 -30.06 5.79 32.96
CA ILE A 43 -31.44 6.29 33.00
C ILE A 43 -31.59 7.52 32.08
N GLU A 44 -30.61 8.42 32.05
CA GLU A 44 -30.61 9.59 31.15
C GLU A 44 -30.51 9.19 29.67
N ASP A 45 -29.66 8.20 29.35
CA ASP A 45 -29.47 7.70 27.99
C ASP A 45 -30.67 6.88 27.48
N ASN A 46 -31.51 6.33 28.38
CA ASN A 46 -32.66 5.47 28.06
C ASN A 46 -33.97 5.92 28.75
N LYS A 47 -34.26 7.22 28.78
CA LYS A 47 -35.43 7.82 29.48
C LYS A 47 -36.78 7.13 29.19
N THR A 48 -37.01 6.69 27.96
CA THR A 48 -38.24 5.98 27.57
C THR A 48 -38.34 4.60 28.23
N LEU A 49 -37.23 3.88 28.38
CA LEU A 49 -37.19 2.54 28.96
C LEU A 49 -37.39 2.58 30.50
N SER A 50 -36.83 3.58 31.16
CA SER A 50 -36.99 3.79 32.61
C SER A 50 -38.41 4.20 32.99
N VAL A 51 -39.06 5.04 32.18
CA VAL A 51 -40.46 5.43 32.43
C VAL A 51 -41.40 4.25 32.23
N VAL A 52 -41.20 3.45 31.18
CA VAL A 52 -42.01 2.24 30.93
C VAL A 52 -41.87 1.24 32.07
N SER A 53 -40.66 0.97 32.57
CA SER A 53 -40.44 0.01 33.66
C SER A 53 -41.11 0.42 34.99
N VAL A 54 -41.13 1.71 35.32
CA VAL A 54 -41.83 2.23 36.50
C VAL A 54 -43.35 2.10 36.37
N ILE A 55 -43.91 2.42 35.18
CA ILE A 55 -45.34 2.29 34.91
C ILE A 55 -45.78 0.81 35.02
N VAL A 56 -44.98 -0.10 34.46
CA VAL A 56 -45.21 -1.55 34.56
C VAL A 56 -45.20 -2.03 36.01
N PHE A 57 -44.27 -1.54 36.82
CA PHE A 57 -44.16 -1.90 38.23
C PHE A 57 -45.37 -1.44 39.05
N ILE A 58 -45.82 -0.20 38.84
CA ILE A 58 -47.02 0.35 39.49
C ILE A 58 -48.27 -0.43 39.06
N TRP A 59 -48.39 -0.75 37.76
CA TRP A 59 -49.50 -1.55 37.24
C TRP A 59 -49.53 -2.97 37.85
N MET A 60 -48.37 -3.59 38.06
CA MET A 60 -48.25 -4.90 38.72
C MET A 60 -48.65 -4.84 40.21
N LEU A 61 -48.31 -3.75 40.91
CA LEU A 61 -48.77 -3.54 42.29
C LEU A 61 -50.28 -3.33 42.38
N CYS A 62 -50.86 -2.58 41.44
CA CYS A 62 -52.30 -2.35 41.39
C CYS A 62 -53.08 -3.64 41.08
N THR A 63 -52.60 -4.49 40.17
CA THR A 63 -53.25 -5.78 39.85
C THR A 63 -53.17 -6.79 41.00
N ILE A 64 -52.10 -6.76 41.80
CA ILE A 64 -51.98 -7.58 43.01
C ILE A 64 -52.88 -7.05 44.13
N ALA A 65 -53.01 -5.73 44.30
CA ALA A 65 -53.81 -5.12 45.36
C ALA A 65 -55.33 -5.18 45.09
N PHE A 66 -55.75 -5.18 43.82
CA PHE A 66 -57.15 -5.11 43.41
C PHE A 66 -58.02 -6.29 43.91
N PRO A 67 -57.59 -7.55 43.86
CA PRO A 67 -58.32 -8.68 44.46
C PRO A 67 -58.53 -8.54 45.96
N PHE A 68 -57.53 -8.04 46.70
CA PHE A 68 -57.62 -7.84 48.14
C PHE A 68 -58.60 -6.73 48.51
N ILE A 69 -58.68 -5.69 47.68
CA ILE A 69 -59.66 -4.60 47.83
C ILE A 69 -61.07 -5.11 47.51
N MET A 70 -61.25 -5.83 46.40
CA MET A 70 -62.55 -6.39 46.00
C MET A 70 -63.07 -7.42 47.02
N ASN A 71 -62.20 -8.26 47.57
CA ASN A 71 -62.56 -9.21 48.63
C ASN A 71 -63.09 -8.52 49.90
N ARG A 72 -62.61 -7.30 50.22
CA ARG A 72 -63.12 -6.52 51.35
C ARG A 72 -64.44 -5.80 51.07
N VAL A 73 -64.75 -5.51 49.81
CA VAL A 73 -65.96 -4.77 49.40
C VAL A 73 -67.17 -5.70 49.22
N PHE A 74 -66.97 -6.95 48.81
CA PHE A 74 -68.05 -7.91 48.48
C PHE A 74 -68.28 -9.00 49.55
N HIS A 75 -68.08 -8.66 50.82
CA HIS A 75 -68.06 -9.63 51.91
C HIS A 75 -69.47 -10.21 52.23
N ASP A 76 -69.90 -11.27 51.52
CA ASP A 76 -70.79 -12.26 52.12
C ASP A 76 -70.63 -13.69 51.53
N LYS A 77 -70.53 -14.63 52.47
CA LYS A 77 -70.63 -16.10 52.49
C LYS A 77 -70.01 -16.99 51.39
N ASP A 78 -69.21 -17.92 51.94
CA ASP A 78 -68.87 -19.27 51.52
C ASP A 78 -67.56 -19.47 50.73
N ILE A 79 -66.58 -20.10 51.39
CA ILE A 79 -65.19 -20.23 50.93
C ILE A 79 -65.05 -21.28 49.80
N ARG A 80 -66.11 -22.06 49.53
CA ARG A 80 -66.16 -23.10 48.49
C ARG A 80 -66.51 -22.60 47.08
N THR A 81 -66.86 -21.32 46.91
CA THR A 81 -67.21 -20.69 45.61
C THR A 81 -66.15 -19.70 45.11
N ASN A 82 -64.90 -19.80 45.57
CA ASN A 82 -63.79 -18.92 45.17
C ASN A 82 -63.15 -19.24 43.80
N GLY A 83 -63.52 -20.35 43.15
CA GLY A 83 -63.10 -20.67 41.78
C GLY A 83 -63.44 -19.55 40.77
N PRO A 84 -64.70 -19.08 40.71
CA PRO A 84 -65.11 -17.94 39.89
C PRO A 84 -64.30 -16.64 40.07
N VAL A 85 -63.84 -16.34 41.30
CA VAL A 85 -63.01 -15.15 41.56
C VAL A 85 -61.60 -15.36 41.01
N GLY A 86 -61.03 -16.56 41.19
CA GLY A 86 -59.77 -16.95 40.56
C GLY A 86 -59.83 -16.93 39.04
N ASP A 87 -60.93 -17.42 38.45
CA ASP A 87 -61.18 -17.43 37.01
C ASP A 87 -61.34 -16.01 36.44
N PHE A 88 -61.99 -15.10 37.19
CA PHE A 88 -62.09 -13.69 36.80
C PHE A 88 -60.73 -12.99 36.84
N ILE A 89 -59.96 -13.19 37.91
CA ILE A 89 -58.62 -12.60 38.03
C ILE A 89 -57.69 -13.17 36.95
N GLY A 90 -57.65 -14.48 36.76
CA GLY A 90 -56.84 -15.13 35.72
C GLY A 90 -57.26 -14.70 34.31
N GLY A 91 -58.56 -14.74 34.00
CA GLY A 91 -59.10 -14.39 32.69
C GLY A 91 -58.94 -12.90 32.33
N THR A 92 -58.98 -12.00 33.31
CA THR A 92 -58.77 -10.57 33.08
C THR A 92 -57.30 -10.17 33.13
N THR A 93 -56.47 -10.72 34.01
CA THR A 93 -55.06 -10.27 34.18
C THR A 93 -54.08 -10.95 33.23
N ALA A 94 -54.29 -12.23 32.89
CA ALA A 94 -53.34 -12.99 32.06
C ALA A 94 -53.13 -12.39 30.64
N PRO A 95 -54.16 -11.88 29.93
CA PRO A 95 -53.96 -11.24 28.63
C PRO A 95 -53.08 -9.99 28.70
N TRP A 96 -53.24 -9.17 29.74
CA TRP A 96 -52.44 -7.95 29.91
C TRP A 96 -50.98 -8.26 30.28
N ILE A 97 -50.77 -9.25 31.17
CA ILE A 97 -49.41 -9.73 31.49
C ILE A 97 -48.75 -10.30 30.23
N SER A 98 -49.48 -11.07 29.44
CA SER A 98 -48.96 -11.66 28.20
C SER A 98 -48.62 -10.58 27.16
N MET A 99 -49.45 -9.55 27.01
CA MET A 99 -49.19 -8.40 26.14
C MET A 99 -47.93 -7.64 26.56
N LEU A 100 -47.74 -7.47 27.87
CA LEU A 100 -46.56 -6.82 28.44
C LEU A 100 -45.30 -7.67 28.25
N CYS A 101 -45.38 -8.98 28.48
CA CYS A 101 -44.29 -9.92 28.18
C CYS A 101 -43.92 -9.90 26.70
N ALA A 102 -44.90 -9.89 25.79
CA ALA A 102 -44.67 -9.79 24.36
C ALA A 102 -43.96 -8.47 23.99
N PHE A 103 -44.40 -7.34 24.56
CA PHE A 103 -43.77 -6.04 24.36
C PHE A 103 -42.33 -6.01 24.88
N LEU A 104 -42.08 -6.48 26.10
CA LEU A 104 -40.72 -6.56 26.66
C LEU A 104 -39.82 -7.48 25.84
N THR A 105 -40.34 -8.60 25.37
CA THR A 105 -39.63 -9.53 24.49
C THR A 105 -39.28 -8.87 23.16
N PHE A 106 -40.21 -8.13 22.55
CA PHE A 106 -39.95 -7.35 21.35
C PHE A 106 -38.86 -6.30 21.56
N VAL A 107 -38.92 -5.55 22.67
CA VAL A 107 -37.88 -4.55 23.03
C VAL A 107 -36.52 -5.22 23.20
N ALA A 108 -36.45 -6.38 23.86
CA ALA A 108 -35.20 -7.13 24.02
C ALA A 108 -34.62 -7.55 22.66
N PHE A 109 -35.44 -8.11 21.76
CA PHE A 109 -35.02 -8.45 20.40
C PHE A 109 -34.61 -7.24 19.57
N TYR A 110 -35.30 -6.11 19.73
CA TYR A 110 -34.95 -4.87 19.04
C TYR A 110 -33.58 -4.33 19.48
N VAL A 111 -33.31 -4.32 20.79
CA VAL A 111 -31.99 -3.94 21.33
C VAL A 111 -30.91 -4.91 20.84
N GLN A 112 -31.18 -6.22 20.84
CA GLN A 112 -30.24 -7.21 20.31
C GLN A 112 -30.00 -7.04 18.81
N TYR A 113 -31.03 -6.75 18.03
CA TYR A 113 -30.91 -6.44 16.60
C TYR A 113 -30.01 -5.23 16.38
N ARG A 114 -30.22 -4.14 17.14
CA ARG A 114 -29.38 -2.94 17.08
C ARG A 114 -27.92 -3.25 17.44
N ALA A 115 -27.69 -4.03 18.50
CA ALA A 115 -26.35 -4.47 18.90
C ALA A 115 -25.67 -5.28 17.80
N ASN A 116 -26.39 -6.20 17.14
CA ASN A 116 -25.89 -6.97 16.01
C ASN A 116 -25.52 -6.08 14.81
N GLN A 117 -26.27 -5.01 14.55
CA GLN A 117 -25.93 -4.07 13.48
C GLN A 117 -24.64 -3.29 13.79
N LEU A 118 -24.48 -2.82 15.03
CA LEU A 118 -23.24 -2.17 15.46
C LEU A 118 -22.05 -3.14 15.39
N GLN A 119 -22.22 -4.38 15.83
CA GLN A 119 -21.19 -5.41 15.75
C GLN A 119 -20.78 -5.72 14.31
N LYS A 120 -21.72 -5.75 13.35
CA LYS A 120 -21.40 -5.91 11.93
C LYS A 120 -20.54 -4.77 11.40
N GLN A 121 -20.84 -3.53 11.80
CA GLN A 121 -20.06 -2.36 11.40
C GLN A 121 -18.65 -2.40 11.99
N GLU A 122 -18.51 -2.75 13.26
CA GLU A 122 -17.22 -2.86 13.93
C GLU A 122 -16.37 -3.99 13.34
N LEU A 123 -16.98 -5.14 13.04
CA LEU A 123 -16.30 -6.24 12.37
C LEU A 123 -15.80 -5.87 10.98
N ALA A 124 -16.61 -5.14 10.19
CA ALA A 124 -16.19 -4.66 8.89
C ALA A 124 -15.00 -3.69 8.98
N LYS A 125 -15.01 -2.79 9.98
CA LYS A 125 -13.87 -1.89 10.24
C LYS A 125 -12.62 -2.67 10.66
N GLN A 126 -12.76 -3.62 11.57
CA GLN A 126 -11.64 -4.49 12.00
C GLN A 126 -11.05 -5.29 10.83
N GLN A 127 -11.89 -5.77 9.91
CA GLN A 127 -11.42 -6.46 8.71
C GLN A 127 -10.60 -5.53 7.81
N ALA A 128 -11.05 -4.29 7.58
CA ALA A 128 -10.32 -3.30 6.80
C ALA A 128 -8.97 -2.92 7.45
N ASP A 129 -8.96 -2.72 8.78
CA ASP A 129 -7.75 -2.41 9.54
C ASP A 129 -6.76 -3.59 9.50
N SER A 130 -7.24 -4.83 9.72
CA SER A 130 -6.43 -6.05 9.60
C SER A 130 -5.86 -6.23 8.19
N ASP A 131 -6.63 -5.95 7.15
CA ASP A 131 -6.18 -6.05 5.77
C ASP A 131 -5.06 -5.05 5.46
N LYS A 132 -5.18 -3.82 5.98
CA LYS A 132 -4.12 -2.81 5.91
C LYS A 132 -2.85 -3.29 6.61
N GLU A 133 -2.97 -3.75 7.86
CA GLU A 133 -1.83 -4.25 8.64
C GLU A 133 -1.12 -5.43 7.94
N ARG A 134 -1.86 -6.35 7.32
CA ARG A 134 -1.28 -7.47 6.55
C ARG A 134 -0.47 -6.99 5.35
N VAL A 135 -0.98 -5.98 4.64
CA VAL A 135 -0.27 -5.39 3.50
C VAL A 135 1.01 -4.70 3.96
N GLU A 136 0.92 -3.91 5.03
CA GLU A 136 2.07 -3.20 5.60
C GLU A 136 3.13 -4.18 6.12
N ALA A 137 2.73 -5.20 6.89
CA ALA A 137 3.64 -6.22 7.42
C ALA A 137 4.38 -6.95 6.29
N ARG A 138 3.65 -7.41 5.26
CA ARG A 138 4.28 -8.06 4.10
C ARG A 138 5.17 -7.11 3.30
N PHE A 139 4.78 -5.84 3.17
CA PHE A 139 5.61 -4.83 2.54
C PHE A 139 6.94 -4.63 3.28
N PHE A 140 6.90 -4.47 4.60
CA PHE A 140 8.12 -4.27 5.39
C PHE A 140 9.03 -5.49 5.36
N GLU A 141 8.47 -6.69 5.30
CA GLU A 141 9.26 -7.91 5.11
C GLU A 141 9.93 -7.97 3.72
N LEU A 142 9.20 -7.63 2.65
CA LEU A 142 9.78 -7.53 1.30
C LEU A 142 10.86 -6.44 1.24
N LEU A 143 10.66 -5.32 1.93
CA LEU A 143 11.63 -4.24 2.04
C LEU A 143 12.90 -4.69 2.77
N ARG A 144 12.76 -5.47 3.85
CA ARG A 144 13.89 -6.07 4.58
C ARG A 144 14.70 -6.99 3.67
N LEU A 145 14.04 -7.93 2.98
CA LEU A 145 14.69 -8.84 2.03
C LEU A 145 15.38 -8.08 0.89
N HIS A 146 14.78 -6.99 0.41
CA HIS A 146 15.41 -6.13 -0.58
C HIS A 146 16.70 -5.48 -0.05
N LYS A 147 16.69 -4.96 1.19
CA LYS A 147 17.89 -4.41 1.83
C LYS A 147 18.99 -5.46 2.04
N GLU A 148 18.61 -6.69 2.36
CA GLU A 148 19.55 -7.82 2.48
C GLU A 148 20.20 -8.16 1.14
N ASN A 149 19.41 -8.22 0.06
CA ASN A 149 19.95 -8.39 -1.29
C ASN A 149 20.94 -7.28 -1.64
N VAL A 150 20.59 -6.02 -1.35
CA VAL A 150 21.49 -4.88 -1.58
C VAL A 150 22.78 -5.06 -0.78
N ALA A 151 22.69 -5.39 0.51
CA ALA A 151 23.85 -5.59 1.37
C ALA A 151 24.76 -6.74 0.89
N ALA A 152 24.18 -7.80 0.33
CA ALA A 152 24.91 -8.93 -0.24
C ALA A 152 25.59 -8.60 -1.58
N MET A 153 25.21 -7.51 -2.26
CA MET A 153 25.84 -7.11 -3.52
C MET A 153 27.32 -6.78 -3.31
N SER A 154 28.16 -7.23 -4.23
CA SER A 154 29.57 -6.89 -4.29
C SER A 154 30.05 -6.77 -5.73
N THR A 155 30.91 -5.78 -5.98
CA THR A 155 31.57 -5.57 -7.27
C THR A 155 32.99 -5.03 -7.05
N TRP A 156 33.75 -4.87 -8.13
CA TRP A 156 35.10 -4.34 -8.11
C TRP A 156 35.12 -2.86 -8.49
N SER A 157 35.89 -2.09 -7.75
CA SER A 157 36.23 -0.69 -8.04
C SER A 157 37.75 -0.51 -8.09
N ARG A 158 38.22 0.68 -8.46
CA ARG A 158 39.65 1.04 -8.55
C ARG A 158 40.38 0.83 -7.23
N GLY A 159 39.68 1.06 -6.12
CA GLY A 159 40.18 0.91 -4.75
C GLY A 159 40.01 -0.49 -4.16
N GLY A 160 39.55 -1.47 -4.94
CA GLY A 160 39.30 -2.85 -4.48
C GLY A 160 37.82 -3.21 -4.48
N ARG A 161 37.46 -4.24 -3.72
CA ARG A 161 36.09 -4.75 -3.65
C ARG A 161 35.19 -3.78 -2.90
N VAL A 162 34.08 -3.40 -3.52
CA VAL A 162 33.01 -2.59 -2.91
C VAL A 162 31.79 -3.46 -2.68
N ASN A 163 31.03 -3.17 -1.62
CA ASN A 163 29.86 -3.94 -1.22
C ASN A 163 28.65 -3.02 -1.01
N GLY A 164 27.45 -3.60 -0.99
CA GLY A 164 26.24 -2.87 -0.65
C GLY A 164 25.88 -1.82 -1.69
N LYS A 165 25.45 -0.65 -1.20
CA LYS A 165 25.09 0.50 -2.04
C LYS A 165 26.24 1.08 -2.86
N ALA A 166 27.48 0.89 -2.41
CA ALA A 166 28.66 1.39 -3.14
C ALA A 166 28.85 0.68 -4.51
N CYS A 167 28.15 -0.43 -4.75
CA CYS A 167 28.15 -1.12 -6.04
C CYS A 167 27.45 -0.33 -7.14
N PHE A 168 26.38 0.43 -6.83
CA PHE A 168 25.57 1.09 -7.86
C PHE A 168 26.30 2.20 -8.65
N PRO A 169 27.10 3.09 -8.02
CA PRO A 169 27.95 4.01 -8.76
C PRO A 169 28.89 3.30 -9.75
N GLU A 170 29.49 2.17 -9.35
CA GLU A 170 30.40 1.40 -10.22
C GLU A 170 29.65 0.71 -11.36
N LEU A 171 28.47 0.12 -11.08
CA LEU A 171 27.60 -0.44 -12.12
C LEU A 171 27.15 0.61 -13.13
N LEU A 172 26.87 1.84 -12.70
CA LEU A 172 26.49 2.93 -13.59
C LEU A 172 27.67 3.39 -14.46
N LYS A 173 28.87 3.50 -13.90
CA LYS A 173 30.08 3.82 -14.67
C LYS A 173 30.38 2.72 -15.69
N GLU A 174 30.29 1.45 -15.29
CA GLU A 174 30.43 0.31 -16.19
C GLU A 174 29.40 0.37 -17.32
N PHE A 175 28.13 0.60 -17.00
CA PHE A 175 27.06 0.74 -17.98
C PHE A 175 27.30 1.93 -18.94
N ALA A 176 27.74 3.07 -18.42
CA ALA A 176 28.06 4.25 -19.23
C ALA A 176 29.17 3.95 -20.25
N ASN A 177 30.22 3.26 -19.82
CA ASN A 177 31.30 2.83 -20.69
C ASN A 177 30.78 1.85 -21.76
N ILE A 178 30.04 0.81 -21.36
CA ILE A 178 29.44 -0.14 -22.31
C ILE A 178 28.56 0.59 -23.33
N TYR A 179 27.70 1.52 -22.87
CA TYR A 179 26.79 2.25 -23.75
C TYR A 179 27.52 3.10 -24.78
N ARG A 180 28.55 3.86 -24.38
CA ARG A 180 29.32 4.70 -25.31
C ARG A 180 29.89 3.89 -26.46
N VAL A 181 30.30 2.68 -26.15
CA VAL A 181 31.00 1.77 -27.06
C VAL A 181 30.00 1.13 -27.99
N VAL A 182 28.94 0.56 -27.43
CA VAL A 182 27.82 0.06 -28.23
C VAL A 182 27.32 1.16 -29.14
N PHE A 183 27.11 2.38 -28.63
CA PHE A 183 26.63 3.53 -29.40
C PHE A 183 27.57 3.91 -30.55
N HIS A 184 28.88 3.96 -30.31
CA HIS A 184 29.89 4.23 -31.35
C HIS A 184 29.79 3.21 -32.49
N TYR A 185 29.90 1.92 -32.17
CA TYR A 185 29.80 0.85 -33.15
C TYR A 185 28.39 0.68 -33.73
N TRP A 186 27.35 1.17 -33.08
CA TRP A 186 25.97 1.17 -33.58
C TRP A 186 25.74 2.23 -34.65
N ASN A 187 26.43 3.36 -34.55
CA ASN A 187 26.27 4.50 -35.45
C ASN A 187 27.41 4.68 -36.47
N GLU A 188 28.40 3.78 -36.46
CA GLU A 188 29.47 3.73 -37.45
C GLU A 188 28.91 3.77 -38.89
N GLU A 189 29.38 4.76 -39.66
CA GLU A 189 28.96 5.02 -41.04
C GLU A 189 29.36 3.87 -41.98
N GLY A 190 28.56 3.63 -43.02
CA GLY A 190 28.81 2.55 -43.99
C GLY A 190 28.45 1.14 -43.52
N LYS A 191 27.90 0.96 -42.30
CA LYS A 191 27.43 -0.34 -41.79
C LYS A 191 25.91 -0.38 -41.59
N THR A 192 25.28 -1.55 -41.80
CA THR A 192 23.82 -1.75 -41.66
C THR A 192 23.34 -1.54 -40.22
N LYS A 193 22.41 -0.59 -40.01
CA LYS A 193 21.90 -0.23 -38.67
C LYS A 193 21.17 -1.41 -38.04
N LEU A 194 21.54 -1.75 -36.81
CA LEU A 194 20.83 -2.76 -36.02
C LEU A 194 19.41 -2.28 -35.69
N PRO A 195 18.41 -3.17 -35.68
CA PRO A 195 17.06 -2.80 -35.29
C PRO A 195 16.98 -2.45 -33.80
N GLY A 196 16.27 -1.37 -33.48
CA GLY A 196 16.05 -0.90 -32.11
C GLY A 196 17.08 0.14 -31.65
N HIS A 197 17.25 0.24 -30.33
CA HIS A 197 18.10 1.24 -29.69
C HIS A 197 19.33 0.59 -29.04
N PRO A 198 20.54 1.19 -29.13
CA PRO A 198 21.79 0.63 -28.58
C PRO A 198 21.73 0.35 -27.07
N ALA A 199 20.88 1.09 -26.35
CA ALA A 199 20.64 0.90 -24.91
C ALA A 199 20.29 -0.54 -24.54
N LYS A 200 19.53 -1.26 -25.40
CA LYS A 200 19.12 -2.63 -25.13
C LYS A 200 20.32 -3.56 -25.06
N LEU A 201 21.15 -3.54 -26.11
CA LEU A 201 22.37 -4.33 -26.18
C LEU A 201 23.36 -3.94 -25.08
N ALA A 202 23.52 -2.65 -24.80
CA ALA A 202 24.40 -2.19 -23.73
C ALA A 202 23.98 -2.72 -22.35
N PHE A 203 22.68 -2.65 -22.02
CA PHE A 203 22.21 -3.12 -20.72
C PHE A 203 22.28 -4.65 -20.63
N TRP A 204 22.04 -5.33 -21.74
CA TRP A 204 22.21 -6.77 -21.87
C TRP A 204 23.66 -7.22 -21.63
N ILE A 205 24.65 -6.49 -22.14
CA ILE A 205 26.08 -6.74 -21.88
C ILE A 205 26.40 -6.53 -20.40
N LEU A 206 25.91 -5.45 -19.78
CA LEU A 206 26.06 -5.27 -18.32
C LEU A 206 25.45 -6.45 -17.54
N PHE A 207 24.29 -6.94 -17.98
CA PHE A 207 23.53 -7.94 -17.26
C PHE A 207 24.09 -9.36 -17.43
N PHE A 208 24.26 -9.85 -18.66
CA PHE A 208 24.73 -11.24 -18.89
C PHE A 208 26.23 -11.35 -19.19
N GLY A 209 26.92 -10.23 -19.40
CA GLY A 209 28.34 -10.21 -19.71
C GLY A 209 28.68 -10.66 -21.13
N ILE A 210 29.97 -10.73 -21.44
CA ILE A 210 30.48 -11.13 -22.76
C ILE A 210 30.85 -12.61 -22.87
N SER A 211 30.51 -13.41 -21.85
CA SER A 211 30.73 -14.86 -21.84
C SER A 211 29.97 -15.54 -22.99
N GLU A 212 30.39 -16.75 -23.38
CA GLU A 212 29.75 -17.50 -24.46
C GLU A 212 28.22 -17.65 -24.24
N GLU A 213 27.80 -17.88 -23.00
CA GLU A 213 26.39 -17.93 -22.60
C GLU A 213 25.66 -16.60 -22.87
N GLY A 214 26.27 -15.46 -22.48
CA GLY A 214 25.73 -14.13 -22.78
C GLY A 214 25.65 -13.88 -24.29
N GLN A 215 26.70 -14.23 -25.04
CA GLN A 215 26.73 -14.08 -26.49
C GLN A 215 25.63 -14.88 -27.20
N LEU A 216 25.34 -16.10 -26.74
CA LEU A 216 24.23 -16.91 -27.24
C LEU A 216 22.89 -16.20 -27.03
N PHE A 217 22.67 -15.59 -25.86
CA PHE A 217 21.45 -14.84 -25.57
C PHE A 217 21.24 -13.67 -26.55
N TYR A 218 22.25 -12.82 -26.77
CA TYR A 218 22.10 -11.67 -27.67
C TYR A 218 21.98 -12.10 -29.14
N ARG A 219 22.76 -13.10 -29.57
CA ARG A 219 22.71 -13.62 -30.96
C ARG A 219 21.35 -14.20 -31.31
N ASN A 220 20.71 -14.90 -30.38
CA ASN A 220 19.39 -15.48 -30.60
C ASN A 220 18.30 -14.41 -30.65
N ARG A 221 18.50 -13.25 -30.03
CA ARG A 221 17.52 -12.14 -30.05
C ARG A 221 17.65 -11.25 -31.29
N TYR A 222 18.86 -11.16 -31.87
CA TYR A 222 19.12 -10.48 -33.14
C TYR A 222 19.22 -11.49 -34.30
N LEU A 223 18.09 -12.06 -34.71
CA LEU A 223 18.00 -13.23 -35.62
C LEU A 223 18.52 -12.99 -37.07
N GLY A 224 18.64 -11.75 -37.53
CA GLY A 224 19.14 -11.42 -38.88
C GLY A 224 20.64 -11.70 -39.04
N TYR A 225 21.06 -12.33 -40.15
CA TYR A 225 22.48 -12.66 -40.41
C TYR A 225 23.41 -11.44 -40.35
N GLU A 226 23.01 -10.31 -40.92
CA GLU A 226 23.75 -9.04 -40.85
C GLU A 226 23.86 -8.49 -39.43
N ASN A 227 22.77 -8.61 -38.65
CA ASN A 227 22.73 -8.17 -37.26
C ASN A 227 23.68 -9.00 -36.38
N ARG A 228 23.79 -10.31 -36.64
CA ARG A 228 24.71 -11.21 -35.93
C ARG A 228 26.17 -10.84 -36.20
N GLY A 229 26.51 -10.42 -37.42
CA GLY A 229 27.84 -9.93 -37.78
C GLY A 229 28.23 -8.68 -36.99
N ARG A 230 27.34 -7.69 -36.93
CA ARG A 230 27.59 -6.43 -36.20
C ARG A 230 27.65 -6.62 -34.69
N VAL A 231 26.74 -7.41 -34.11
CA VAL A 231 26.79 -7.78 -32.68
C VAL A 231 28.10 -8.50 -32.35
N ARG A 232 28.58 -9.39 -33.21
CA ARG A 232 29.88 -10.05 -33.03
C ARG A 232 31.06 -9.06 -33.06
N GLN A 233 31.04 -8.05 -33.93
CA GLN A 233 32.07 -7.00 -33.95
C GLN A 233 32.10 -6.21 -32.64
N ILE A 234 30.92 -5.81 -32.15
CA ILE A 234 30.76 -5.10 -30.88
C ILE A 234 31.31 -5.96 -29.72
N ILE A 235 30.89 -7.22 -29.64
CA ILE A 235 31.37 -8.15 -28.60
C ILE A 235 32.88 -8.36 -28.70
N LYS A 236 33.43 -8.51 -29.92
CA LYS A 236 34.86 -8.65 -30.13
C LYS A 236 35.64 -7.43 -29.64
N ALA A 237 35.09 -6.22 -29.76
CA ALA A 237 35.69 -5.02 -29.17
C ALA A 237 35.78 -5.16 -27.64
N PHE A 238 34.72 -5.64 -26.98
CA PHE A 238 34.74 -5.92 -25.54
C PHE A 238 35.65 -7.09 -25.16
N GLU A 239 35.78 -8.14 -25.99
CA GLU A 239 36.71 -9.25 -25.77
C GLU A 239 38.17 -8.79 -25.82
N VAL A 240 38.53 -8.01 -26.85
CA VAL A 240 39.82 -7.33 -26.93
C VAL A 240 40.06 -6.50 -25.67
N TRP A 241 39.00 -5.86 -25.15
CA TRP A 241 39.07 -5.10 -23.92
C TRP A 241 39.14 -5.90 -22.61
N SER A 242 38.64 -7.13 -22.61
CA SER A 242 38.77 -8.04 -21.46
C SER A 242 40.11 -8.80 -21.44
N GLY A 243 40.74 -8.95 -22.61
CA GLY A 243 41.86 -9.85 -22.86
C GLY A 243 43.25 -9.26 -22.65
N GLY A 244 43.37 -7.99 -22.26
CA GLY A 244 44.66 -7.39 -21.88
C GLY A 244 45.69 -7.28 -23.01
N LYS A 245 45.28 -6.95 -24.25
CA LYS A 245 46.24 -6.61 -25.32
C LYS A 245 47.05 -5.33 -24.98
N SER A 246 48.14 -5.06 -25.72
CA SER A 246 49.13 -3.99 -25.48
C SER A 246 48.55 -2.64 -25.03
N ALA A 247 49.23 -1.96 -24.08
CA ALA A 247 48.94 -0.61 -23.57
C ALA A 247 48.64 0.45 -24.66
N GLU A 248 49.18 0.26 -25.87
CA GLU A 248 49.08 1.18 -27.01
C GLU A 248 47.70 1.18 -27.70
N ASP A 249 47.03 0.03 -27.81
CA ASP A 249 45.69 -0.06 -28.40
C ASP A 249 44.64 0.65 -27.52
N TRP A 250 44.87 0.76 -26.21
CA TRP A 250 43.95 1.40 -25.27
C TRP A 250 43.97 2.92 -25.34
N HIS A 251 45.13 3.51 -25.63
CA HIS A 251 45.29 4.97 -25.60
C HIS A 251 44.42 5.66 -26.65
N ILE A 252 44.12 4.98 -27.75
CA ILE A 252 43.22 5.47 -28.80
C ILE A 252 41.79 5.55 -28.25
N TYR A 253 41.27 4.47 -27.67
CA TYR A 253 39.88 4.42 -27.17
C TYR A 253 39.65 5.20 -25.87
N GLU A 254 40.61 5.19 -24.94
CA GLU A 254 40.53 5.98 -23.69
C GLU A 254 40.41 7.48 -24.02
N LYS A 255 41.15 7.95 -25.04
CA LYS A 255 41.19 9.36 -25.46
C LYS A 255 40.04 9.76 -26.39
N GLU A 256 39.64 8.90 -27.33
CA GLU A 256 38.54 9.20 -28.28
C GLU A 256 37.14 9.11 -27.64
N LEU A 257 36.93 8.15 -26.72
CA LEU A 257 35.61 7.89 -26.12
C LEU A 257 35.51 8.33 -24.64
N ASN A 258 36.57 8.94 -24.10
CA ASN A 258 36.67 9.46 -22.73
C ASN A 258 36.26 8.42 -21.66
N LEU A 259 36.70 7.18 -21.84
CA LEU A 259 36.27 6.03 -21.04
C LEU A 259 37.13 5.92 -19.76
N ASP A 260 36.49 5.58 -18.63
CA ASP A 260 37.21 5.23 -17.39
C ASP A 260 37.34 3.70 -17.31
N ILE A 261 38.35 3.09 -17.96
CA ILE A 261 38.38 1.63 -18.23
C ILE A 261 39.22 0.85 -17.21
N LYS A 262 40.09 1.50 -16.42
CA LYS A 262 41.18 0.86 -15.64
C LYS A 262 40.73 -0.09 -14.53
N VAL A 263 39.44 -0.36 -14.39
CA VAL A 263 38.82 -0.94 -13.20
C VAL A 263 38.01 -2.20 -13.50
N TYR A 264 37.46 -2.36 -14.71
CA TYR A 264 36.47 -3.41 -14.98
C TYR A 264 37.16 -4.67 -15.50
N ARG A 265 37.39 -5.64 -14.61
CA ARG A 265 37.78 -6.99 -15.03
C ARG A 265 36.62 -7.63 -15.81
N ARG A 266 36.89 -7.91 -17.09
CA ARG A 266 36.27 -8.95 -17.92
C ARG A 266 34.79 -8.83 -18.33
N PHE A 267 34.06 -7.75 -18.00
CA PHE A 267 32.64 -7.60 -18.38
C PHE A 267 31.85 -8.90 -18.15
N GLU A 268 32.03 -9.52 -16.97
CA GLU A 268 31.55 -10.88 -16.67
C GLU A 268 30.02 -10.95 -16.52
N GLY A 269 29.36 -9.79 -16.42
CA GLY A 269 27.93 -9.68 -16.24
C GLY A 269 27.51 -9.73 -14.77
N HIS A 270 26.37 -9.10 -14.47
CA HIS A 270 25.85 -8.95 -13.11
C HIS A 270 24.53 -9.68 -12.86
N SER A 271 24.12 -10.59 -13.75
CA SER A 271 22.78 -11.20 -13.78
C SER A 271 22.35 -11.84 -12.47
N SER A 272 23.27 -12.47 -11.74
CA SER A 272 23.00 -13.11 -10.45
C SER A 272 22.60 -12.09 -9.38
N GLN A 273 23.48 -11.13 -9.08
CA GLN A 273 23.27 -10.14 -8.02
C GLN A 273 22.27 -9.04 -8.45
N LEU A 274 22.48 -8.44 -9.62
CA LEU A 274 21.63 -7.37 -10.16
C LEU A 274 20.24 -7.89 -10.53
N GLY A 275 20.13 -9.12 -11.05
CA GLY A 275 18.85 -9.73 -11.37
C GLY A 275 18.00 -9.99 -10.12
N THR A 276 18.62 -10.47 -9.04
CA THR A 276 17.93 -10.67 -7.75
C THR A 276 17.46 -9.33 -7.16
N TYR A 277 18.31 -8.30 -7.20
CA TYR A 277 17.96 -6.93 -6.79
C TYR A 277 16.75 -6.38 -7.56
N LEU A 278 16.82 -6.36 -8.90
CA LEU A 278 15.78 -5.79 -9.76
C LEU A 278 14.45 -6.55 -9.62
N ARG A 279 14.50 -7.89 -9.58
CA ARG A 279 13.31 -8.74 -9.46
C ARG A 279 12.61 -8.52 -8.11
N HIS A 280 13.34 -8.49 -7.00
CA HIS A 280 12.74 -8.26 -5.69
C HIS A 280 12.20 -6.83 -5.56
N LEU A 281 12.90 -5.83 -6.12
CA LEU A 281 12.38 -4.46 -6.14
C LEU A 281 11.07 -4.36 -6.93
N PHE A 282 11.02 -5.01 -8.10
CA PHE A 282 9.81 -5.06 -8.92
C PHE A 282 8.67 -5.77 -8.18
N GLN A 283 8.93 -6.93 -7.59
CA GLN A 283 7.91 -7.68 -6.83
C GLN A 283 7.38 -6.87 -5.64
N THR A 284 8.24 -6.13 -4.95
CA THR A 284 7.85 -5.26 -3.83
C THR A 284 6.95 -4.14 -4.33
N ALA A 285 7.36 -3.42 -5.38
CA ALA A 285 6.56 -2.36 -5.97
C ALA A 285 5.22 -2.90 -6.51
N HIS A 286 5.25 -4.00 -7.25
CA HIS A 286 4.08 -4.63 -7.84
C HIS A 286 3.10 -5.15 -6.78
N TYR A 287 3.59 -5.70 -5.67
CA TYR A 287 2.75 -6.11 -4.54
C TYR A 287 1.95 -4.92 -3.99
N ILE A 288 2.59 -3.76 -3.79
CA ILE A 288 1.92 -2.54 -3.31
C ILE A 288 0.86 -2.07 -4.32
N THR A 289 1.12 -2.18 -5.62
CA THR A 289 0.18 -1.68 -6.65
C THR A 289 -0.98 -2.62 -6.95
N THR A 290 -0.80 -3.92 -6.73
CA THR A 290 -1.71 -4.97 -7.22
C THR A 290 -2.30 -5.82 -6.09
N SER A 291 -1.98 -5.55 -4.82
CA SER A 291 -2.54 -6.29 -3.69
C SER A 291 -4.08 -6.28 -3.72
N LYS A 292 -4.67 -7.48 -3.54
CA LYS A 292 -6.12 -7.70 -3.58
C LYS A 292 -6.87 -7.16 -2.36
N HIS A 293 -6.14 -6.81 -1.29
CA HIS A 293 -6.72 -6.21 -0.10
C HIS A 293 -7.16 -4.77 -0.37
N ASP A 294 -8.23 -4.36 0.30
CA ASP A 294 -8.88 -3.06 0.10
C ASP A 294 -8.11 -1.94 0.81
N ILE A 295 -6.92 -1.64 0.29
CA ILE A 295 -6.07 -0.54 0.76
C ILE A 295 -6.23 0.68 -0.15
N SER A 296 -6.37 1.85 0.49
CA SER A 296 -6.58 3.13 -0.17
C SER A 296 -5.45 3.47 -1.14
N VAL A 297 -5.75 4.29 -2.15
CA VAL A 297 -4.75 4.73 -3.14
C VAL A 297 -3.66 5.58 -2.45
N GLU A 298 -4.05 6.35 -1.44
CA GLU A 298 -3.19 7.18 -0.60
C GLU A 298 -2.19 6.32 0.16
N ASP A 299 -2.64 5.26 0.83
CA ASP A 299 -1.75 4.37 1.59
C ASP A 299 -0.77 3.65 0.66
N ARG A 300 -1.22 3.18 -0.51
CA ARG A 300 -0.32 2.60 -1.54
C ARG A 300 0.77 3.60 -1.97
N TYR A 301 0.40 4.86 -2.12
CA TYR A 301 1.34 5.93 -2.46
C TYR A 301 2.35 6.18 -1.33
N GLU A 302 1.91 6.16 -0.07
CA GLU A 302 2.79 6.29 1.10
C GLU A 302 3.77 5.12 1.22
N LEU A 303 3.34 3.87 1.02
CA LEU A 303 4.24 2.72 0.98
C LEU A 303 5.27 2.83 -0.16
N MET A 304 4.86 3.29 -1.34
CA MET A 304 5.82 3.54 -2.43
C MET A 304 6.81 4.65 -2.08
N LYS A 305 6.39 5.70 -1.35
CA LYS A 305 7.31 6.73 -0.86
C LYS A 305 8.36 6.14 0.07
N ILE A 306 7.98 5.24 0.97
CA ILE A 306 8.91 4.54 1.86
C ILE A 306 9.89 3.69 1.04
N LEU A 307 9.40 2.93 0.06
CA LEU A 307 10.25 2.13 -0.84
C LEU A 307 11.25 3.03 -1.58
N ARG A 308 10.76 4.12 -2.19
CA ARG A 308 11.60 5.09 -2.90
C ARG A 308 12.66 5.72 -2.01
N ALA A 309 12.33 6.01 -0.75
CA ALA A 309 13.29 6.57 0.20
C ALA A 309 14.46 5.63 0.52
N GLN A 310 14.30 4.32 0.28
CA GLN A 310 15.42 3.37 0.41
C GLN A 310 16.36 3.39 -0.79
N LEU A 311 15.93 3.89 -1.96
CA LEU A 311 16.71 3.88 -3.19
C LEU A 311 17.60 5.13 -3.29
N SER A 312 18.90 4.93 -3.46
CA SER A 312 19.84 5.99 -3.88
C SER A 312 19.48 6.53 -5.26
N VAL A 313 20.07 7.68 -5.62
CA VAL A 313 19.85 8.26 -6.95
C VAL A 313 20.43 7.34 -8.02
N GLU A 314 21.55 6.69 -7.74
CA GLU A 314 22.21 5.74 -8.61
C GLU A 314 21.35 4.49 -8.83
N GLU A 315 20.70 3.98 -7.77
CA GLU A 315 19.73 2.88 -7.87
C GLU A 315 18.55 3.26 -8.76
N GLN A 316 18.00 4.46 -8.61
CA GLN A 316 16.88 4.94 -9.43
C GLN A 316 17.31 5.11 -10.90
N MET A 317 18.53 5.58 -11.15
CA MET A 317 19.10 5.70 -12.50
C MET A 317 19.29 4.33 -13.16
N LEU A 318 19.88 3.38 -12.44
CA LEU A 318 20.07 2.03 -12.97
C LEU A 318 18.74 1.34 -13.26
N LEU A 319 17.73 1.59 -12.41
CA LEU A 319 16.37 1.11 -12.59
C LEU A 319 15.71 1.71 -13.84
N TYR A 320 15.90 3.00 -14.11
CA TYR A 320 15.44 3.61 -15.36
C TYR A 320 16.08 2.96 -16.59
N TYR A 321 17.40 2.71 -16.57
CA TYR A 321 18.09 2.04 -17.66
C TYR A 321 17.59 0.61 -17.87
N ASN A 322 17.33 -0.13 -16.79
CA ASN A 322 16.72 -1.46 -16.86
C ASN A 322 15.34 -1.41 -17.52
N ALA A 323 14.46 -0.50 -17.06
CA ALA A 323 13.12 -0.36 -17.59
C ALA A 323 13.14 0.00 -19.08
N TYR A 324 13.95 0.98 -19.49
CA TYR A 324 14.06 1.37 -20.90
C TYR A 324 14.58 0.24 -21.80
N ALA A 325 15.54 -0.56 -21.29
CA ALA A 325 16.18 -1.61 -22.07
C ALA A 325 15.36 -2.92 -22.14
N MET A 326 14.76 -3.34 -21.03
CA MET A 326 14.18 -4.70 -20.88
C MET A 326 12.67 -4.73 -20.60
N TYR A 327 12.11 -3.77 -19.85
CA TYR A 327 10.78 -3.89 -19.23
C TYR A 327 10.03 -2.55 -19.20
N ASP A 328 9.87 -1.93 -20.37
CA ASP A 328 9.35 -0.56 -20.48
C ASP A 328 7.91 -0.44 -19.97
N LYS A 329 7.06 -1.43 -20.28
CA LYS A 329 5.64 -1.43 -19.93
C LYS A 329 5.39 -1.74 -18.46
N GLU A 330 6.12 -2.68 -17.90
CA GLU A 330 5.93 -3.18 -16.53
C GLU A 330 6.23 -2.11 -15.49
N TRP A 331 7.28 -1.32 -15.71
CA TRP A 331 7.68 -0.24 -14.82
C TRP A 331 6.93 1.07 -15.03
N TYR A 332 6.32 1.26 -16.20
CA TYR A 332 5.75 2.54 -16.61
C TYR A 332 4.78 3.12 -15.57
N GLN A 333 3.80 2.33 -15.12
CA GLN A 333 2.83 2.79 -14.12
C GLN A 333 3.47 3.08 -12.75
N ILE A 334 4.47 2.28 -12.35
CA ILE A 334 5.17 2.46 -11.08
C ILE A 334 5.96 3.78 -11.09
N PHE A 335 6.54 4.16 -12.23
CA PHE A 335 7.29 5.40 -12.39
C PHE A 335 6.39 6.62 -12.55
N THR A 336 5.28 6.52 -13.28
CA THR A 336 4.42 7.69 -13.56
C THR A 336 3.42 7.95 -12.44
N LYS A 337 2.69 6.92 -11.99
CA LYS A 337 1.64 7.04 -10.97
C LYS A 337 2.22 7.14 -9.55
N TYR A 338 3.14 6.24 -9.21
CA TYR A 338 3.69 6.17 -7.85
C TYR A 338 5.06 6.86 -7.70
N ARG A 339 5.63 7.33 -8.83
CA ARG A 339 6.83 8.17 -8.87
C ARG A 339 8.07 7.50 -8.28
N LEU A 340 8.22 6.18 -8.42
CA LEU A 340 9.31 5.44 -7.77
C LEU A 340 10.71 6.01 -8.06
N ILE A 341 10.92 6.56 -9.25
CA ILE A 341 12.21 7.17 -9.68
C ILE A 341 12.23 8.71 -9.59
N LYS A 342 11.47 9.29 -8.66
CA LYS A 342 11.31 10.76 -8.50
C LYS A 342 12.64 11.51 -8.37
N ASN A 343 13.66 10.93 -7.75
CA ASN A 343 14.88 11.61 -7.31
C ASN A 343 16.03 11.52 -8.32
N ILE A 344 15.79 11.01 -9.53
CA ILE A 344 16.76 11.01 -10.61
C ILE A 344 17.27 12.43 -10.91
N HIS A 345 18.59 12.58 -11.04
CA HIS A 345 19.22 13.81 -11.54
C HIS A 345 18.98 13.99 -13.04
N LEU A 346 18.65 15.23 -13.43
CA LEU A 346 18.43 15.65 -14.81
C LEU A 346 19.34 16.86 -15.10
N PRO A 347 19.93 17.00 -16.31
CA PRO A 347 19.79 16.16 -17.50
C PRO A 347 20.64 14.87 -17.44
N ASN A 348 20.50 14.04 -18.47
CA ASN A 348 21.07 12.69 -18.56
C ASN A 348 22.55 12.58 -18.18
N ILE A 349 22.89 11.56 -17.39
CA ILE A 349 24.26 11.25 -16.98
C ILE A 349 25.08 10.67 -18.15
N ILE A 350 24.43 9.95 -19.07
CA ILE A 350 25.08 9.30 -20.21
C ILE A 350 24.73 10.05 -21.50
N PRO A 351 25.72 10.65 -22.20
CA PRO A 351 25.50 11.30 -23.49
C PRO A 351 24.84 10.37 -24.51
N ASN A 352 23.95 10.91 -25.34
CA ASN A 352 23.20 10.19 -26.38
C ASN A 352 22.28 9.06 -25.89
N PHE A 353 22.18 8.80 -24.58
CA PHE A 353 21.12 7.98 -24.03
C PHE A 353 19.81 8.80 -24.03
N PRO A 354 18.62 8.18 -24.21
CA PRO A 354 17.34 8.87 -24.06
C PRO A 354 17.17 9.42 -22.65
N SER A 355 16.84 10.70 -22.50
CA SER A 355 16.71 11.32 -21.18
C SER A 355 15.38 10.94 -20.53
N PRO A 356 15.31 10.70 -19.20
CA PRO A 356 14.04 10.58 -18.51
C PRO A 356 13.14 11.80 -18.76
N LYS A 357 13.73 13.01 -18.89
CA LYS A 357 13.00 14.24 -19.25
C LYS A 357 12.32 14.10 -20.62
N THR A 358 13.00 13.48 -21.60
CA THR A 358 12.43 13.30 -22.95
C THR A 358 11.45 12.14 -23.02
N VAL A 359 11.74 11.03 -22.34
CA VAL A 359 10.90 9.81 -22.36
C VAL A 359 9.58 10.04 -21.63
N TYR A 360 9.59 10.75 -20.50
CA TYR A 360 8.41 11.02 -19.68
C TYR A 360 7.89 12.47 -19.84
N ALA A 361 8.21 13.13 -20.97
CA ALA A 361 7.83 14.52 -21.23
C ALA A 361 6.32 14.75 -21.06
N GLU A 362 5.53 13.89 -21.70
CA GLU A 362 4.07 13.97 -21.64
C GLU A 362 3.53 13.64 -20.23
N ASP A 363 4.12 12.69 -19.52
CA ASP A 363 3.71 12.32 -18.17
C ASP A 363 3.98 13.42 -17.14
N MET A 364 5.09 14.15 -17.30
CA MET A 364 5.38 15.34 -16.49
C MET A 364 4.28 16.38 -16.63
N ILE A 365 3.83 16.63 -17.86
CA ILE A 365 2.78 17.61 -18.17
C ILE A 365 1.43 17.12 -17.62
N LYS A 366 1.04 15.88 -17.91
CA LYS A 366 -0.22 15.30 -17.42
C LYS A 366 -0.31 15.33 -15.90
N LEU A 367 0.78 14.99 -15.20
CA LEU A 367 0.81 15.02 -13.74
C LEU A 367 0.72 16.44 -13.20
N HIS A 368 1.40 17.40 -13.84
CA HIS A 368 1.33 18.80 -13.44
C HIS A 368 -0.10 19.36 -13.59
N LEU A 369 -0.76 19.10 -14.71
CA LEU A 369 -2.14 19.54 -14.95
C LEU A 369 -3.15 18.91 -13.99
N SER A 370 -3.00 17.60 -13.70
CA SER A 370 -3.96 16.85 -12.88
C SER A 370 -3.78 17.01 -11.37
N THR A 371 -2.57 17.34 -10.91
CA THR A 371 -2.27 17.35 -9.46
C THR A 371 -1.46 18.55 -8.98
N GLY A 372 -0.93 19.37 -9.89
CA GLY A 372 0.03 20.44 -9.59
C GLY A 372 1.41 19.92 -9.19
N ARG A 373 1.66 18.60 -9.23
CA ARG A 373 2.92 17.99 -8.78
C ARG A 373 3.90 17.83 -9.93
N LYS A 374 5.19 17.94 -9.61
CA LYS A 374 6.29 17.53 -10.51
C LYS A 374 6.37 16.00 -10.54
N LEU A 375 6.77 15.39 -11.66
CA LEU A 375 7.06 13.96 -11.72
C LEU A 375 8.41 13.67 -11.05
N PHE A 376 9.46 14.36 -11.50
CA PHE A 376 10.81 14.32 -10.93
C PHE A 376 11.08 15.56 -10.09
N GLU A 377 11.92 15.43 -9.05
CA GLU A 377 12.29 16.53 -8.17
C GLU A 377 13.02 17.64 -8.94
N HIS A 378 13.98 17.26 -9.79
CA HIS A 378 14.85 18.17 -10.54
C HIS A 378 14.42 18.40 -11.99
N GLN A 379 13.13 18.23 -12.35
CA GLN A 379 12.67 18.36 -13.75
C GLN A 379 12.75 19.78 -14.34
N GLY A 380 13.02 20.80 -13.52
CA GLY A 380 13.00 22.20 -13.95
C GLY A 380 11.60 22.73 -14.23
N ASN A 381 11.54 23.83 -14.97
CA ASN A 381 10.30 24.42 -15.46
C ASN A 381 9.88 23.70 -16.76
N ILE A 382 8.59 23.39 -16.89
CA ILE A 382 7.99 22.71 -18.04
C ILE A 382 6.95 23.57 -18.77
N ILE A 383 6.82 24.86 -18.45
CA ILE A 383 5.77 25.74 -18.99
C ILE A 383 5.77 25.78 -20.52
N MET A 384 6.95 25.88 -21.14
CA MET A 384 7.04 25.95 -22.61
C MET A 384 6.62 24.63 -23.26
N GLU A 385 7.11 23.50 -22.72
CA GLU A 385 6.73 22.16 -23.18
C GLU A 385 5.23 21.90 -22.97
N GLU A 386 4.68 22.37 -21.85
CA GLU A 386 3.27 22.29 -21.53
C GLU A 386 2.41 23.13 -22.47
N MET A 387 2.77 24.39 -22.75
CA MET A 387 2.07 25.23 -23.71
C MET A 387 2.02 24.58 -25.10
N ALA A 388 3.16 24.08 -25.57
CA ALA A 388 3.21 23.36 -26.85
C ALA A 388 2.35 22.09 -26.85
N TRP A 389 2.30 21.36 -25.74
CA TRP A 389 1.47 20.16 -25.59
C TRP A 389 -0.02 20.49 -25.54
N ARG A 390 -0.43 21.57 -24.86
CA ARG A 390 -1.82 22.05 -24.79
C ARG A 390 -2.36 22.41 -26.16
N VAL A 391 -1.57 23.06 -27.01
CA VAL A 391 -1.96 23.38 -28.39
C VAL A 391 -2.26 22.10 -29.18
N LYS A 392 -1.49 21.03 -28.95
CA LYS A 392 -1.71 19.73 -29.60
C LYS A 392 -2.87 18.93 -28.99
N ASN A 393 -3.18 19.12 -27.71
CA ASN A 393 -4.14 18.32 -26.94
C ASN A 393 -5.14 19.18 -26.13
N PRO A 394 -5.89 20.10 -26.76
CA PRO A 394 -6.67 21.11 -26.02
C PRO A 394 -7.79 20.51 -25.17
N VAL A 395 -8.49 19.48 -25.68
CA VAL A 395 -9.60 18.82 -24.98
C VAL A 395 -9.11 18.08 -23.73
N LEU A 396 -8.01 17.32 -23.87
CA LEU A 396 -7.45 16.55 -22.76
C LEU A 396 -6.87 17.47 -21.69
N ALA A 397 -6.20 18.55 -22.08
CA ALA A 397 -5.67 19.54 -21.15
C ALA A 397 -6.78 20.15 -20.28
N LYS A 398 -7.88 20.60 -20.91
CA LYS A 398 -9.02 21.17 -20.19
C LYS A 398 -9.64 20.18 -19.20
N LYS A 399 -9.82 18.92 -19.63
CA LYS A 399 -10.35 17.86 -18.76
C LYS A 399 -9.50 17.67 -17.51
N LEU A 400 -8.18 17.55 -17.66
CA LEU A 400 -7.27 17.33 -16.53
C LEU A 400 -7.29 18.50 -15.53
N GLU A 401 -7.44 19.73 -16.01
CA GLU A 401 -7.56 20.91 -15.15
C GLU A 401 -8.89 20.98 -14.42
N ASP A 402 -9.99 20.67 -15.10
CA ASP A 402 -11.32 20.65 -14.51
C ASP A 402 -11.38 19.58 -13.39
N ASP A 403 -10.85 18.38 -13.65
CA ASP A 403 -10.72 17.30 -12.67
C ASP A 403 -9.88 17.76 -11.46
N TYR A 404 -8.77 18.46 -11.70
CA TYR A 404 -7.92 18.99 -10.63
C TYR A 404 -8.63 20.05 -9.78
N ARG A 405 -9.31 21.01 -10.41
CA ARG A 405 -10.09 22.05 -9.73
C ARG A 405 -11.19 21.45 -8.87
N GLU A 406 -11.88 20.42 -9.38
CA GLU A 406 -12.91 19.71 -8.63
C GLU A 406 -12.31 18.99 -7.40
N SER A 407 -11.13 18.36 -7.56
CA SER A 407 -10.44 17.70 -6.46
C SER A 407 -10.06 18.66 -5.32
N ILE A 408 -9.57 19.86 -5.65
CA ILE A 408 -9.26 20.92 -4.67
C ILE A 408 -10.54 21.38 -3.98
N ARG A 409 -11.60 21.61 -4.75
CA ARG A 409 -12.89 22.05 -4.19
C ARG A 409 -13.44 21.05 -3.19
N LYS A 410 -13.41 19.76 -3.50
CA LYS A 410 -13.84 18.69 -2.58
C LYS A 410 -13.00 18.68 -1.30
N LYS A 411 -11.68 18.83 -1.42
CA LYS A 411 -10.77 18.84 -0.27
C LYS A 411 -10.98 20.05 0.65
N ASN A 412 -11.24 21.22 0.08
CA ASN A 412 -11.53 22.44 0.86
C ASN A 412 -12.90 22.34 1.56
N VAL A 413 -13.91 21.75 0.91
CA VAL A 413 -15.22 21.53 1.54
C VAL A 413 -15.14 20.52 2.69
N SER A 414 -14.30 19.47 2.58
CA SER A 414 -14.08 18.55 3.70
C SER A 414 -13.35 19.21 4.88
N LEU A 415 -12.43 20.13 4.62
CA LEU A 415 -11.70 20.86 5.68
C LEU A 415 -12.57 21.90 6.40
N LEU A 416 -13.64 22.38 5.77
CA LEU A 416 -14.62 23.29 6.39
C LEU A 416 -15.73 22.57 7.17
N ARG A 417 -15.83 21.24 7.06
CA ARG A 417 -16.81 20.40 7.77
C ARG A 417 -16.24 19.67 9.00
N VAL A 418 -14.92 19.74 9.20
CA VAL A 418 -14.21 19.30 10.40
C VAL A 418 -13.98 20.53 11.26
#